data_AF-A0A418X6P7-F1
#
_entry.id   AF-A0A418X6P7-F1
#
_cell.length_a   1.000
_cell.length_b   1.000
_cell.length_c   1.000
_cell.angle_alpha   90.00
_cell.angle_beta   90.00
_cell.angle_gamma   90.00
#
_symmetry.space_group_name_H-M   'P 1'
#
loop_
_entity.id
_entity.type
_entity.pdbx_description
1 polymer ?
#
loop_
_entity_poly.entity_id
_entity_poly.type
_entity_poly.pdbx_seq_one_letter_code
_entity_poly.pdbx_strand_id
1 'polypeptide(L)'
;MRARLTAALLLCGLTQAAYAAHPLVTDDTGTQDTGNSQLEVNADRARYGDATRRTTSAVTYTYGALRNLDVFFNVPMALSSPSGAGDVSIGMKWRFAEGDNSSVAFKPELLLPSGDENKALGTGKAGFGLTLIGNWEAAPWTLQGNVALTFNNYKLQADRDANRTALWRVSAAARYALNEQWQLLGDLGVSRNNEVSSNSHPAYFLTGVIYSPMKTLDLDAGIRFGLGCSECTAQIDRQFGLGLTWRF
;
A
#
# COMPACT_ATOMS: atom_id res chain seq x y z
N MET A 1 -36.97 12.98 -11.68
CA MET A 1 -36.08 12.72 -10.52
C MET A 1 -34.97 11.80 -10.97
N ARG A 2 -33.75 12.32 -11.17
CA ARG A 2 -32.58 11.49 -11.53
C ARG A 2 -31.93 11.04 -10.23
N ALA A 3 -32.06 9.76 -9.90
CA ALA A 3 -31.37 9.16 -8.77
C ALA A 3 -29.85 9.35 -9.00
N ARG A 4 -29.20 10.08 -8.10
CA ARG A 4 -27.74 10.14 -8.04
C ARG A 4 -27.26 8.78 -7.55
N LEU A 5 -26.89 7.89 -8.48
CA LEU A 5 -26.07 6.73 -8.18
C LEU A 5 -24.69 7.25 -7.74
N THR A 6 -24.56 7.50 -6.44
CA THR A 6 -23.26 7.76 -5.82
C THR A 6 -22.53 6.42 -5.79
N ALA A 7 -21.75 6.14 -6.84
CA ALA A 7 -20.94 4.94 -6.92
C ALA A 7 -19.95 4.93 -5.76
N ALA A 8 -20.10 3.94 -4.88
CA ALA A 8 -19.21 3.66 -3.76
C ALA A 8 -17.90 3.09 -4.30
N LEU A 9 -16.86 3.93 -4.39
CA LEU A 9 -15.64 3.61 -5.13
C LEU A 9 -14.32 3.80 -4.36
N LEU A 10 -14.38 3.98 -3.05
CA LEU A 10 -13.43 4.92 -2.45
C LEU A 10 -12.27 4.37 -1.62
N LEU A 11 -12.11 3.05 -1.38
CA LEU A 11 -11.01 2.62 -0.50
C LEU A 11 -10.27 1.32 -0.82
N CYS A 12 -10.65 0.52 -1.83
CA CYS A 12 -9.83 -0.64 -2.21
C CYS A 12 -8.50 -0.26 -2.91
N GLY A 13 -8.32 1.01 -3.30
CA GLY A 13 -7.02 1.54 -3.74
C GLY A 13 -6.10 1.99 -2.60
N LEU A 14 -6.58 1.99 -1.35
CA LEU A 14 -5.83 2.35 -0.15
C LEU A 14 -5.28 1.15 0.62
N THR A 15 -5.34 -0.07 0.07
CA THR A 15 -4.44 -1.12 0.51
C THR A 15 -3.03 -0.80 -0.01
N GLN A 16 -2.45 0.33 0.42
CA GLN A 16 -1.00 0.47 0.43
C GLN A 16 -0.51 -0.72 1.24
N ALA A 17 0.31 -1.57 0.60
CA ALA A 17 0.93 -2.68 1.28
C ALA A 17 1.55 -2.13 2.56
N ALA A 18 1.09 -2.59 3.72
CA ALA A 18 1.40 -2.00 5.02
C ALA A 18 2.90 -1.97 5.40
N TYR A 19 3.84 -2.35 4.51
CA TYR A 19 5.29 -2.40 4.73
C TYR A 19 6.13 -1.96 3.53
N ALA A 20 5.54 -1.47 2.44
CA ALA A 20 6.36 -0.83 1.44
C ALA A 20 6.92 0.44 2.07
N ALA A 21 8.25 0.60 2.07
CA ALA A 21 8.89 1.82 2.54
C ALA A 21 8.27 2.99 1.76
N HIS A 22 7.33 3.69 2.39
CA HIS A 22 6.63 4.80 1.77
C HIS A 22 7.72 5.74 1.21
N PRO A 23 7.57 6.27 -0.02
CA PRO A 23 6.37 6.27 -0.87
C PRO A 23 6.16 5.02 -1.74
N LEU A 24 7.03 4.00 -1.70
CA LEU A 24 6.88 2.81 -2.54
C LEU A 24 5.55 2.09 -2.24
N VAL A 25 5.01 1.44 -3.27
CA VAL A 25 3.88 0.48 -3.16
C VAL A 25 4.42 -0.95 -3.19
N THR A 26 5.56 -1.15 -3.87
CA THR A 26 6.33 -2.38 -3.81
C THR A 26 7.05 -2.49 -2.48
N ASP A 27 6.80 -3.59 -1.78
CA ASP A 27 7.32 -3.96 -0.47
C ASP A 27 8.68 -4.68 -0.57
N ASP A 28 9.47 -4.62 0.49
CA ASP A 28 10.77 -5.27 0.62
C ASP A 28 10.74 -6.43 1.63
N THR A 29 11.76 -7.29 1.56
CA THR A 29 11.90 -8.45 2.44
C THR A 29 12.55 -8.13 3.79
N GLY A 30 12.93 -6.87 4.03
CA GLY A 30 13.56 -6.40 5.26
C GLY A 30 12.68 -6.64 6.48
N THR A 31 13.31 -6.96 7.60
CA THR A 31 12.65 -7.24 8.88
C THR A 31 13.29 -6.39 9.96
N GLN A 32 12.58 -6.17 11.07
CA GLN A 32 13.12 -5.33 12.16
C GLN A 32 14.20 -6.04 12.98
N ASP A 33 14.32 -7.37 12.86
CA ASP A 33 15.13 -8.21 13.76
C ASP A 33 14.51 -8.34 15.16
N THR A 34 14.88 -9.38 15.90
CA THR A 34 14.24 -9.79 17.16
C THR A 34 14.26 -8.66 18.19
N GLY A 35 13.08 -8.25 18.65
CA GLY A 35 12.92 -7.29 19.74
C GLY A 35 12.88 -5.82 19.31
N ASN A 36 13.21 -5.51 18.05
CA ASN A 36 13.17 -4.14 17.54
C ASN A 36 11.76 -3.77 17.08
N SER A 37 11.48 -2.47 17.09
CA SER A 37 10.22 -1.88 16.66
C SER A 37 10.43 -0.87 15.55
N GLN A 38 9.40 -0.72 14.71
CA GLN A 38 9.33 0.34 13.72
C GLN A 38 7.95 0.96 13.70
N LEU A 39 7.90 2.30 13.70
CA LEU A 39 6.71 3.10 13.50
C LEU A 39 6.81 3.86 12.18
N GLU A 40 5.81 3.70 11.33
CA GLU A 40 5.68 4.44 10.08
C GLU A 40 4.43 5.31 10.14
N VAL A 41 4.57 6.56 9.69
CA VAL A 41 3.47 7.50 9.52
C VAL A 41 3.61 8.14 8.15
N ASN A 42 2.57 8.04 7.34
CA ASN A 42 2.53 8.67 6.02
C ASN A 42 1.26 9.49 5.82
N ALA A 43 1.30 10.41 4.87
CA ALA A 43 0.17 11.19 4.43
C ALA A 43 0.24 11.39 2.91
N ASP A 44 -0.87 11.08 2.25
CA ASP A 44 -1.01 11.14 0.80
C ASP A 44 -2.14 12.09 0.40
N ARG A 45 -1.88 12.88 -0.64
CA ARG A 45 -2.90 13.67 -1.32
C ARG A 45 -3.05 13.21 -2.75
N ALA A 46 -4.17 12.55 -3.02
CA ALA A 46 -4.51 12.00 -4.33
C ALA A 46 -5.55 12.85 -5.06
N ARG A 47 -5.40 12.92 -6.38
CA ARG A 47 -6.40 13.40 -7.35
C ARG A 47 -6.80 12.21 -8.22
N TYR A 48 -8.10 12.02 -8.37
CA TYR A 48 -8.71 10.95 -9.15
C TYR A 48 -9.12 11.44 -10.55
N GLY A 49 -9.42 10.51 -11.45
CA GLY A 49 -9.82 10.80 -12.83
C GLY A 49 -11.08 11.68 -12.94
N ASP A 50 -11.97 11.60 -11.96
CA ASP A 50 -13.17 12.44 -11.82
C ASP A 50 -12.89 13.84 -11.22
N ALA A 51 -11.61 14.19 -11.04
CA ALA A 51 -11.12 15.39 -10.38
C ALA A 51 -11.40 15.49 -8.86
N THR A 52 -11.97 14.44 -8.24
CA THR A 52 -12.07 14.34 -6.79
C THR A 52 -10.67 14.35 -6.18
N ARG A 53 -10.53 15.02 -5.04
CA ARG A 53 -9.29 15.04 -4.25
C ARG A 53 -9.52 14.36 -2.92
N ARG A 54 -8.59 13.51 -2.51
CA ARG A 54 -8.61 12.86 -1.20
C ARG A 54 -7.28 13.04 -0.51
N THR A 55 -7.35 13.21 0.81
CA THR A 55 -6.20 13.18 1.68
C THR A 55 -6.36 11.97 2.60
N THR A 56 -5.34 11.14 2.65
CA THR A 56 -5.28 9.92 3.44
C THR A 56 -3.99 9.89 4.25
N SER A 57 -3.97 9.09 5.29
CA SER A 57 -2.79 8.85 6.11
C SER A 57 -2.84 7.41 6.59
N ALA A 58 -1.69 6.82 6.87
CA ALA A 58 -1.62 5.53 7.54
C ALA A 58 -0.57 5.59 8.66
N VAL A 59 -0.86 4.85 9.72
CA VAL A 59 0.08 4.58 10.81
C VAL A 59 0.31 3.07 10.85
N THR A 60 1.55 2.64 10.68
CA THR A 60 1.94 1.23 10.80
C THR A 60 2.90 1.05 11.96
N TYR A 61 2.61 0.09 12.83
CA TYR A 61 3.53 -0.39 13.85
C TYR A 61 4.01 -1.80 13.53
N THR A 62 5.31 -2.00 13.66
CA THR A 62 6.03 -3.25 13.41
C THR A 62 6.73 -3.70 14.67
N TYR A 63 6.69 -5.00 14.93
CA TYR A 63 7.55 -5.63 15.91
C TYR A 63 8.27 -6.83 15.29
N GLY A 64 9.60 -6.85 15.39
CA GLY A 64 10.41 -7.99 14.98
C GLY A 64 10.26 -9.12 15.99
N ALA A 65 9.35 -10.06 15.70
CA ALA A 65 9.11 -11.21 16.55
C ALA A 65 10.28 -12.20 16.52
N LEU A 66 10.94 -12.33 15.37
CA LEU A 66 12.19 -13.07 15.16
C LEU A 66 13.07 -12.31 14.16
N ARG A 67 14.32 -12.74 14.01
CA ARG A 67 15.28 -12.16 13.05
C ARG A 67 14.71 -11.98 11.63
N ASN A 68 13.88 -12.93 11.20
CA ASN A 68 13.28 -12.98 9.88
C ASN A 68 11.74 -12.97 9.89
N LEU A 69 11.12 -12.58 11.01
CA LEU A 69 9.66 -12.54 11.16
C LEU A 69 9.24 -11.26 11.86
N ASP A 70 8.49 -10.43 11.16
CA ASP A 70 7.82 -9.27 11.73
C ASP A 70 6.33 -9.57 11.91
N VAL A 71 5.74 -9.01 12.96
CA VAL A 71 4.29 -8.88 13.13
C VAL A 71 3.95 -7.40 13.06
N PHE A 72 2.80 -7.09 12.47
CA PHE A 72 2.44 -5.72 12.23
C PHE A 72 0.97 -5.40 12.39
N PHE A 73 0.73 -4.11 12.58
CA PHE A 73 -0.59 -3.51 12.69
C PHE A 73 -0.62 -2.18 11.93
N ASN A 74 -1.61 -1.98 11.07
CA ASN A 74 -1.76 -0.77 10.26
C ASN A 74 -3.16 -0.16 10.38
N VAL A 75 -3.19 1.16 10.53
CA VAL A 75 -4.42 1.96 10.65
C VAL A 75 -4.48 2.97 9.52
N PRO A 76 -5.26 2.69 8.45
CA PRO A 76 -5.51 3.68 7.41
C PRO A 76 -6.54 4.70 7.89
N MET A 77 -6.38 5.95 7.47
CA MET A 77 -7.23 7.08 7.82
C MET A 77 -7.55 7.93 6.61
N ALA A 78 -8.82 8.23 6.38
CA ALA A 78 -9.26 9.28 5.49
C ALA A 78 -9.29 10.62 6.25
N LEU A 79 -8.47 11.57 5.82
CA LEU A 79 -8.38 12.91 6.41
C LEU A 79 -9.31 13.92 5.72
N SER A 80 -9.76 13.61 4.51
CA SER A 80 -10.76 14.38 3.75
C SER A 80 -12.11 13.67 3.69
N SER A 81 -13.21 14.40 3.57
CA SER A 81 -14.58 13.84 3.58
C SER A 81 -14.86 12.82 2.46
N PRO A 82 -15.58 11.71 2.77
CA PRO A 82 -15.81 11.16 4.10
C PRO A 82 -14.51 10.83 4.83
N SER A 83 -14.38 11.34 6.07
CA SER A 83 -13.21 11.17 6.92
C SER A 83 -13.46 10.14 8.01
N GLY A 84 -12.39 9.46 8.44
CA GLY A 84 -12.42 8.48 9.52
C GLY A 84 -11.37 7.39 9.32
N ALA A 85 -11.24 6.52 10.31
CA ALA A 85 -10.40 5.32 10.20
C ALA A 85 -11.04 4.33 9.21
N GLY A 86 -10.18 3.65 8.46
CA GLY A 86 -10.58 2.56 7.59
C GLY A 86 -10.51 1.19 8.27
N ASP A 87 -10.64 0.14 7.46
CA ASP A 87 -10.40 -1.23 7.91
C ASP A 87 -8.92 -1.40 8.32
N VAL A 88 -8.72 -1.66 9.59
CA VAL A 88 -7.41 -1.91 10.20
C VAL A 88 -6.87 -3.25 9.70
N SER A 89 -5.57 -3.33 9.44
CA SER A 89 -4.92 -4.60 9.12
C SER A 89 -3.97 -5.08 10.21
N ILE A 90 -3.94 -6.39 10.41
CA ILE A 90 -2.95 -7.09 11.24
C ILE A 90 -2.35 -8.21 10.41
N GLY A 91 -1.03 -8.36 10.44
CA GLY A 91 -0.36 -9.35 9.61
C GLY A 91 1.01 -9.71 10.11
N MET A 92 1.68 -10.55 9.31
CA MET A 92 3.08 -10.91 9.52
C MET A 92 3.85 -10.78 8.21
N LYS A 93 5.16 -10.54 8.31
CA LYS A 93 6.08 -10.61 7.18
C LYS A 93 7.19 -11.59 7.52
N TRP A 94 7.24 -12.70 6.80
CA TRP A 94 8.22 -13.76 7.03
C TRP A 94 9.21 -13.83 5.87
N ARG A 95 10.45 -13.41 6.09
CA ARG A 95 11.57 -13.63 5.16
C ARG A 95 12.02 -15.09 5.29
N PHE A 96 11.44 -15.95 4.45
CA PHE A 96 11.60 -17.40 4.56
C PHE A 96 12.76 -17.96 3.73
N ALA A 97 13.27 -17.19 2.76
CA ALA A 97 14.43 -17.57 1.96
C ALA A 97 15.39 -16.38 1.81
N GLU A 98 16.68 -16.68 1.92
CA GLU A 98 17.77 -15.71 1.83
C GLU A 98 18.97 -16.38 1.16
N GLY A 99 19.62 -15.64 0.26
CA GLY A 99 20.89 -15.97 -0.38
C GLY A 99 21.73 -14.71 -0.49
N ASP A 100 22.94 -14.81 -1.04
CA ASP A 100 23.98 -13.77 -0.94
C ASP A 100 23.50 -12.34 -1.23
N ASN A 101 22.74 -12.16 -2.32
CA ASN A 101 22.23 -10.86 -2.76
C ASN A 101 20.70 -10.86 -2.95
N SER A 102 20.00 -11.87 -2.46
CA SER A 102 18.57 -12.02 -2.75
C SER A 102 17.80 -12.60 -1.58
N SER A 103 16.54 -12.21 -1.45
CA SER A 103 15.66 -12.80 -0.46
C SER A 103 14.21 -12.83 -0.94
N VAL A 104 13.43 -13.69 -0.29
CA VAL A 104 12.01 -13.86 -0.54
C VAL A 104 11.26 -13.82 0.78
N ALA A 105 10.17 -13.07 0.81
CA ALA A 105 9.28 -12.98 1.96
C ALA A 105 7.83 -13.25 1.57
N PHE A 106 7.09 -13.80 2.53
CA PHE A 106 5.65 -14.00 2.44
C PHE A 106 4.96 -13.16 3.51
N LYS A 107 3.91 -12.44 3.11
CA LYS A 107 3.21 -11.48 3.95
C LYS A 107 1.70 -11.69 3.90
N PRO A 108 1.14 -12.54 4.78
CA PRO A 108 -0.29 -12.64 4.98
C PRO A 108 -0.79 -11.56 5.96
N GLU A 109 -1.99 -11.04 5.70
CA GLU A 109 -2.65 -10.05 6.57
C GLU A 109 -4.17 -10.25 6.59
N LEU A 110 -4.77 -9.93 7.73
CA LEU A 110 -6.22 -9.86 7.92
C LEU A 110 -6.64 -8.40 7.90
N LEU A 111 -7.70 -8.11 7.14
CA LEU A 111 -8.36 -6.82 7.15
C LEU A 111 -9.58 -6.93 8.07
N LEU A 112 -9.57 -6.15 9.15
CA LEU A 112 -10.61 -6.16 10.17
C LEU A 112 -11.71 -5.16 9.80
N PRO A 113 -12.99 -5.51 9.98
CA PRO A 113 -14.12 -4.64 9.62
C PRO A 113 -14.32 -3.51 10.65
N SER A 114 -13.32 -2.65 10.80
CA SER A 114 -13.32 -1.52 11.74
C SER A 114 -13.74 -0.20 11.09
N GLY A 115 -13.67 -0.11 9.76
CA GLY A 115 -14.13 1.06 9.02
C GLY A 115 -15.65 1.08 8.86
N ASP A 116 -16.24 2.28 8.83
CA ASP A 116 -17.67 2.48 8.58
C ASP A 116 -17.99 2.25 7.10
N GLU A 117 -18.61 1.11 6.78
CA GLU A 117 -18.98 0.74 5.41
C GLU A 117 -19.97 1.72 4.77
N ASN A 118 -20.83 2.37 5.56
CA ASN A 118 -21.80 3.33 5.04
C ASN A 118 -21.14 4.64 4.58
N LYS A 119 -19.89 4.88 5.04
CA LYS A 119 -19.03 5.98 4.58
C LYS A 119 -18.00 5.53 3.55
N ALA A 120 -18.08 4.27 3.10
CA ALA A 120 -17.07 3.61 2.28
C ALA A 120 -15.66 3.62 2.91
N LEU A 121 -15.56 3.65 4.25
CA LEU A 121 -14.29 3.59 4.98
C LEU A 121 -13.83 2.14 5.22
N GLY A 122 -14.72 1.17 5.05
CA GLY A 122 -14.41 -0.24 5.20
C GLY A 122 -15.37 -1.07 4.36
N THR A 123 -15.14 -2.37 4.34
CA THR A 123 -16.00 -3.33 3.62
C THR A 123 -17.12 -3.90 4.50
N GLY A 124 -17.04 -3.67 5.82
CA GLY A 124 -18.00 -4.14 6.82
C GLY A 124 -17.95 -5.64 7.08
N LYS A 125 -16.99 -6.37 6.49
CA LYS A 125 -16.66 -7.77 6.81
C LYS A 125 -15.15 -7.96 6.77
N ALA A 126 -14.68 -9.03 7.42
CA ALA A 126 -13.26 -9.37 7.38
C ALA A 126 -12.81 -9.72 5.96
N GLY A 127 -11.63 -9.22 5.59
CA GLY A 127 -10.92 -9.52 4.36
C GLY A 127 -9.56 -10.18 4.65
N PHE A 128 -8.88 -10.60 3.59
CA PHE A 128 -7.58 -11.26 3.68
C PHE A 128 -6.65 -10.81 2.55
N GLY A 129 -5.39 -10.57 2.88
CA GLY A 129 -4.35 -10.20 1.94
C GLY A 129 -3.19 -11.19 1.98
N LEU A 130 -2.60 -11.46 0.83
CA LEU A 130 -1.38 -12.25 0.67
C LEU A 130 -0.43 -11.50 -0.26
N THR A 131 0.82 -11.29 0.16
CA THR A 131 1.86 -10.76 -0.72
C THR A 131 3.07 -11.67 -0.71
N LEU A 132 3.53 -12.07 -1.90
CA LEU A 132 4.85 -12.64 -2.11
C LEU A 132 5.80 -11.51 -2.53
N ILE A 133 6.95 -11.45 -1.88
CA ILE A 133 7.92 -10.36 -2.01
C ILE A 133 9.27 -10.98 -2.41
N GLY A 134 9.86 -10.47 -3.49
CA GLY A 134 11.24 -10.78 -3.88
C GLY A 134 12.09 -9.52 -3.81
N ASN A 135 13.31 -9.67 -3.32
CA ASN A 135 14.26 -8.57 -3.22
C ASN A 135 15.64 -9.03 -3.72
N TRP A 136 16.33 -8.15 -4.43
CA TRP A 136 17.71 -8.32 -4.86
C TRP A 136 18.51 -7.06 -4.56
N GLU A 137 19.65 -7.22 -3.90
CA GLU A 137 20.47 -6.12 -3.40
C GLU A 137 21.90 -6.27 -3.91
N ALA A 138 22.36 -5.30 -4.70
CA ALA A 138 23.75 -5.16 -5.07
C ALA A 138 24.06 -3.68 -5.21
N ALA A 139 24.81 -3.12 -4.26
CA ALA A 139 25.09 -1.70 -4.20
C ALA A 139 25.61 -1.15 -5.55
N PRO A 140 25.11 0.01 -6.00
CA PRO A 140 24.19 0.95 -5.30
C PRO A 140 22.69 0.65 -5.50
N TRP A 141 22.34 -0.50 -6.09
CA TRP A 141 20.97 -0.82 -6.49
C TRP A 141 20.29 -1.80 -5.54
N THR A 142 18.99 -1.56 -5.31
CA THR A 142 18.07 -2.54 -4.73
C THR A 142 16.86 -2.69 -5.63
N LEU A 143 16.56 -3.91 -6.05
CA LEU A 143 15.42 -4.24 -6.91
C LEU A 143 14.43 -5.09 -6.12
N GLN A 144 13.16 -4.73 -6.19
CA GLN A 144 12.09 -5.41 -5.47
C GLN A 144 10.96 -5.77 -6.43
N GLY A 145 10.25 -6.85 -6.13
CA GLY A 145 9.07 -7.26 -6.85
C GLY A 145 8.01 -7.85 -5.92
N ASN A 146 6.75 -7.60 -6.22
CA ASN A 146 5.64 -8.21 -5.50
C ASN A 146 4.62 -8.87 -6.42
N VAL A 147 3.99 -9.92 -5.90
CA VAL A 147 2.70 -10.43 -6.34
C VAL A 147 1.78 -10.44 -5.14
N ALA A 148 0.67 -9.71 -5.20
CA ALA A 148 -0.30 -9.59 -4.13
C ALA A 148 -1.68 -10.08 -4.56
N LEU A 149 -2.39 -10.72 -3.64
CA LEU A 149 -3.79 -11.12 -3.74
C LEU A 149 -4.56 -10.54 -2.55
N THR A 150 -5.72 -9.96 -2.81
CA THR A 150 -6.61 -9.44 -1.76
C THR A 150 -8.01 -9.99 -1.97
N PHE A 151 -8.59 -10.53 -0.92
CA PHE A 151 -9.93 -11.08 -0.87
C PHE A 151 -10.80 -10.20 0.04
N ASN A 152 -11.71 -9.46 -0.58
CA ASN A 152 -12.66 -8.57 0.08
C ASN A 152 -14.03 -9.23 0.19
N ASN A 153 -14.64 -9.09 1.35
CA ASN A 153 -16.03 -9.45 1.58
C ASN A 153 -16.82 -8.17 1.87
N TYR A 154 -17.92 -7.96 1.15
CA TYR A 154 -18.71 -6.73 1.31
C TYR A 154 -19.98 -6.98 2.10
N LYS A 155 -20.26 -6.12 3.10
CA LYS A 155 -21.50 -6.14 3.89
C LYS A 155 -22.67 -5.53 3.14
N LEU A 156 -22.46 -4.41 2.45
CA LEU A 156 -23.50 -3.74 1.68
C LEU A 156 -23.75 -4.47 0.35
N GLN A 157 -25.02 -4.56 -0.06
CA GLN A 157 -25.38 -5.19 -1.33
C GLN A 157 -24.86 -4.39 -2.52
N ALA A 158 -24.97 -3.06 -2.47
CA ALA A 158 -24.45 -2.19 -3.53
C ALA A 158 -22.95 -2.42 -3.77
N ASP A 159 -22.16 -2.61 -2.72
CA ASP A 159 -20.73 -2.87 -2.85
C ASP A 159 -20.44 -4.26 -3.42
N ARG A 160 -21.25 -5.28 -3.09
CA ARG A 160 -21.15 -6.61 -3.70
C ARG A 160 -21.45 -6.57 -5.19
N ASP A 161 -22.43 -5.78 -5.59
CA ASP A 161 -22.85 -5.67 -6.99
C ASP A 161 -21.85 -4.85 -7.81
N ALA A 162 -21.17 -3.88 -7.19
CA ALA A 162 -20.23 -2.99 -7.86
C ALA A 162 -18.78 -3.49 -7.88
N ASN A 163 -18.36 -4.30 -6.89
CA ASN A 163 -16.94 -4.59 -6.67
C ASN A 163 -16.59 -6.09 -6.74
N ARG A 164 -15.38 -6.36 -7.19
CA ARG A 164 -14.80 -7.72 -7.24
C ARG A 164 -14.32 -8.13 -5.86
N THR A 165 -14.58 -9.38 -5.50
CA THR A 165 -14.11 -9.96 -4.23
C THR A 165 -12.63 -10.31 -4.26
N ALA A 166 -12.09 -10.75 -5.40
CA ALA A 166 -10.68 -11.14 -5.53
C ALA A 166 -9.92 -10.18 -6.44
N LEU A 167 -8.93 -9.49 -5.87
CA LEU A 167 -8.04 -8.56 -6.54
C LEU A 167 -6.62 -9.12 -6.57
N TRP A 168 -5.88 -8.79 -7.63
CA TRP A 168 -4.46 -9.09 -7.73
C TRP A 168 -3.69 -7.81 -8.03
N ARG A 169 -2.42 -7.75 -7.63
CA ARG A 169 -1.47 -6.69 -7.99
C ARG A 169 -0.11 -7.31 -8.27
N VAL A 170 0.55 -6.81 -9.30
CA VAL A 170 1.97 -7.06 -9.57
C VAL A 170 2.68 -5.73 -9.62
N SER A 171 3.83 -5.62 -8.97
CA SER A 171 4.64 -4.40 -8.99
C SER A 171 6.12 -4.69 -8.85
N ALA A 172 6.94 -3.72 -9.26
CA ALA A 172 8.37 -3.76 -9.14
C ALA A 172 8.92 -2.37 -8.82
N ALA A 173 9.90 -2.31 -7.94
CA ALA A 173 10.58 -1.08 -7.56
C ALA A 173 12.10 -1.21 -7.69
N ALA A 174 12.74 -0.08 -7.97
CA ALA A 174 14.17 0.10 -7.93
C ALA A 174 14.49 1.24 -6.96
N ARG A 175 15.48 1.01 -6.09
CA ARG A 175 16.12 2.03 -5.26
C ARG A 175 17.56 2.19 -5.69
N TYR A 176 18.02 3.44 -5.75
CA TYR A 176 19.40 3.80 -6.03
C TYR A 176 19.97 4.61 -4.87
N ALA A 177 20.96 4.07 -4.17
CA ALA A 177 21.66 4.79 -3.12
C ALA A 177 22.62 5.82 -3.75
N LEU A 178 22.30 7.12 -3.60
CA LEU A 178 23.20 8.22 -3.99
C LEU A 178 24.38 8.32 -3.03
N ASN A 179 24.11 8.10 -1.74
CA ASN A 179 25.06 8.03 -0.64
C ASN A 179 24.37 7.34 0.56
N GLU A 180 25.01 7.36 1.73
CA GLU A 180 24.46 6.75 2.95
C GLU A 180 23.15 7.37 3.45
N GLN A 181 22.84 8.62 3.06
CA GLN A 181 21.67 9.36 3.53
C GLN A 181 20.58 9.50 2.47
N TRP A 182 20.90 9.40 1.18
CA TRP A 182 19.96 9.72 0.10
C TRP A 182 19.74 8.54 -0.83
N GLN A 183 18.47 8.21 -1.07
CA GLN A 183 18.05 7.20 -2.03
C GLN A 183 17.05 7.78 -3.02
N LEU A 184 17.20 7.43 -4.30
CA LEU A 184 16.20 7.68 -5.33
C LEU A 184 15.34 6.44 -5.54
N LEU A 185 14.07 6.66 -5.85
CA LEU A 185 13.07 5.61 -5.97
C LEU A 185 12.39 5.64 -7.34
N GLY A 186 12.13 4.45 -7.88
CA GLY A 186 11.20 4.23 -8.97
C GLY A 186 10.35 3.00 -8.69
N ASP A 187 9.04 3.09 -8.91
CA ASP A 187 8.09 1.99 -8.68
C ASP A 187 7.05 1.97 -9.80
N LEU A 188 6.67 0.78 -10.23
CA LEU A 188 5.64 0.59 -11.22
C LEU A 188 4.80 -0.63 -10.86
N GLY A 189 3.52 -0.57 -11.16
CA GLY A 189 2.66 -1.70 -10.91
C GLY A 189 1.35 -1.62 -11.67
N VAL A 190 0.70 -2.78 -11.73
CA VAL A 190 -0.62 -2.97 -12.33
C VAL A 190 -1.45 -3.82 -11.38
N SER A 191 -2.72 -3.48 -11.26
CA SER A 191 -3.66 -4.22 -10.42
C SER A 191 -4.96 -4.51 -11.13
N ARG A 192 -5.63 -5.57 -10.70
CA ARG A 192 -7.00 -5.84 -11.13
C ARG A 192 -7.89 -4.66 -10.76
N ASN A 193 -8.75 -4.26 -11.69
CA ASN A 193 -9.75 -3.25 -11.39
C ASN A 193 -10.73 -3.79 -10.36
N ASN A 194 -11.09 -2.95 -9.38
CA ASN A 194 -12.05 -3.33 -8.36
C ASN A 194 -13.48 -3.36 -8.93
N GLU A 195 -13.83 -2.44 -9.82
CA GLU A 195 -15.18 -2.35 -10.39
C GLU A 195 -15.49 -3.50 -11.34
N VAL A 196 -16.60 -4.22 -11.10
CA VAL A 196 -17.04 -5.30 -11.99
C VAL A 196 -17.35 -4.82 -13.41
N SER A 197 -17.75 -3.54 -13.54
CA SER A 197 -18.11 -2.88 -14.81
C SER A 197 -16.93 -2.58 -15.72
N SER A 198 -15.69 -2.59 -15.21
CA SER A 198 -14.50 -2.27 -16.01
C SER A 198 -13.57 -3.48 -16.10
N ASN A 199 -13.10 -3.75 -17.32
CA ASN A 199 -12.07 -4.76 -17.59
C ASN A 199 -10.67 -4.17 -17.75
N SER A 200 -10.55 -2.84 -17.73
CA SER A 200 -9.28 -2.11 -17.85
C SER A 200 -8.55 -2.11 -16.52
N HIS A 201 -7.27 -2.50 -16.51
CA HIS A 201 -6.48 -2.66 -15.29
C HIS A 201 -5.69 -1.38 -14.98
N PRO A 202 -5.93 -0.71 -13.84
CA PRO A 202 -5.17 0.47 -13.47
C PRO A 202 -3.69 0.12 -13.27
N ALA A 203 -2.83 0.93 -13.87
CA ALA A 203 -1.39 0.88 -13.69
C ALA A 203 -0.89 2.18 -13.08
N TYR A 204 0.35 2.19 -12.58
CA TYR A 204 0.97 3.40 -12.09
C TYR A 204 2.48 3.39 -12.31
N PHE A 205 3.03 4.60 -12.28
CA PHE A 205 4.45 4.86 -12.05
C PHE A 205 4.58 5.79 -10.86
N LEU A 206 5.59 5.58 -10.03
CA LEU A 206 5.92 6.41 -8.89
C LEU A 206 7.42 6.67 -8.88
N THR A 207 7.79 7.88 -8.49
CA THR A 207 9.16 8.24 -8.18
C THR A 207 9.21 9.09 -6.94
N GLY A 208 10.34 9.07 -6.25
CA GLY A 208 10.49 9.76 -4.98
C GLY A 208 11.90 9.67 -4.45
N VAL A 209 12.05 10.10 -3.21
CA VAL A 209 13.31 10.10 -2.48
C VAL A 209 13.10 9.61 -1.06
N ILE A 210 14.13 8.97 -0.51
CA ILE A 210 14.26 8.73 0.93
C ILE A 210 15.49 9.49 1.41
N TYR A 211 15.33 10.25 2.49
CA TYR A 211 16.39 10.91 3.23
C TYR A 211 16.48 10.30 4.63
N SER A 212 17.64 9.74 4.94
CA SER A 212 17.95 9.10 6.22
C SER A 212 18.89 10.01 7.04
N PRO A 213 18.38 11.03 7.75
CA PRO A 213 19.21 11.90 8.59
C PRO A 213 19.92 11.13 9.71
N MET A 214 19.35 10.00 10.13
CA MET A 214 19.89 9.09 11.14
C MET A 214 19.63 7.64 10.69
N LYS A 215 20.42 6.69 11.17
CA LYS A 215 20.20 5.26 10.88
C LYS A 215 18.81 4.74 11.32
N THR A 216 18.21 5.41 12.29
CA THR A 216 16.92 5.06 12.88
C THR A 216 15.75 5.85 12.29
N LEU A 217 15.99 6.85 11.44
CA LEU A 217 14.94 7.75 10.95
C LEU A 217 15.07 7.93 9.44
N ASP A 218 14.01 7.61 8.72
CA ASP A 218 13.84 7.94 7.32
C ASP A 218 12.71 8.95 7.16
N LEU A 219 12.93 9.95 6.31
CA LEU A 219 11.94 10.89 5.82
C LEU A 219 11.83 10.69 4.32
N ASP A 220 10.61 10.64 3.81
CA ASP A 220 10.41 10.32 2.41
C ASP A 220 9.39 11.24 1.75
N ALA A 221 9.50 11.35 0.44
CA ALA A 221 8.58 12.10 -0.39
C ALA A 221 8.44 11.41 -1.76
N GLY A 222 7.22 11.31 -2.26
CA GLY A 222 6.96 10.66 -3.54
C GLY A 222 5.84 11.29 -4.34
N ILE A 223 5.90 11.09 -5.66
CA ILE A 223 4.83 11.40 -6.59
C ILE A 223 4.49 10.16 -7.41
N ARG A 224 3.20 9.83 -7.44
CA ARG A 224 2.62 8.73 -8.20
C ARG A 224 1.76 9.29 -9.32
N PHE A 225 1.83 8.64 -10.47
CA PHE A 225 1.05 8.91 -11.67
C PHE A 225 0.25 7.68 -12.05
N GLY A 226 -1.04 7.85 -12.30
CA GLY A 226 -1.87 6.83 -12.92
C GLY A 226 -1.47 6.63 -14.37
N LEU A 227 -1.34 5.38 -14.79
CA LEU A 227 -1.07 4.99 -16.16
C LEU A 227 -2.26 4.19 -16.72
N GLY A 228 -2.56 4.42 -18.00
CA GLY A 228 -3.20 3.41 -18.84
C GLY A 228 -4.65 3.04 -18.55
N CYS A 229 -5.50 3.97 -18.08
CA CYS A 229 -6.95 3.71 -18.09
C CYS A 229 -7.80 5.00 -18.11
N SER A 230 -8.27 5.39 -19.30
CA SER A 230 -9.19 6.53 -19.45
C SER A 230 -10.60 6.26 -18.88
N GLU A 231 -10.98 4.99 -18.73
CA GLU A 231 -12.29 4.56 -18.23
C GLU A 231 -12.32 4.34 -16.71
N CYS A 232 -11.15 4.32 -16.05
CA CYS A 232 -11.04 4.08 -14.62
C CYS A 232 -11.17 5.40 -13.85
N THR A 233 -12.38 5.93 -13.72
CA THR A 233 -12.61 7.21 -13.02
C THR A 233 -12.18 7.16 -11.55
N ALA A 234 -12.19 5.97 -10.94
CA ALA A 234 -11.70 5.74 -9.57
C ALA A 234 -10.20 5.47 -9.47
N GLN A 235 -9.45 5.52 -10.57
CA GLN A 235 -8.00 5.47 -10.52
C GLN A 235 -7.44 6.82 -10.10
N ILE A 236 -6.36 6.76 -9.32
CA ILE A 236 -5.53 7.92 -9.00
C ILE A 236 -4.84 8.40 -10.28
N ASP A 237 -5.14 9.63 -10.71
CA ASP A 237 -4.41 10.32 -11.78
C ASP A 237 -3.05 10.77 -11.26
N ARG A 238 -3.04 11.42 -10.09
CA ARG A 238 -1.81 11.87 -9.42
C ARG A 238 -1.93 11.77 -7.92
N GLN A 239 -0.87 11.39 -7.24
CA GLN A 239 -0.78 11.41 -5.78
C GLN A 239 0.59 11.94 -5.36
N PHE A 240 0.59 12.77 -4.33
CA PHE A 240 1.80 13.22 -3.66
C PHE A 240 1.77 12.72 -2.21
N GLY A 241 2.86 12.12 -1.76
CA GLY A 241 2.99 11.53 -0.44
C GLY A 241 4.19 12.06 0.30
N LEU A 242 4.07 12.15 1.63
CA LEU A 242 5.16 12.36 2.57
C LEU A 242 5.08 11.29 3.66
N GLY A 243 6.23 10.81 4.10
CA GLY A 243 6.29 9.81 5.16
C GLY A 243 7.48 9.97 6.09
N LEU A 244 7.36 9.27 7.21
CA LEU A 244 8.35 9.16 8.26
C LEU A 244 8.38 7.70 8.73
N THR A 245 9.57 7.14 8.82
CA THR A 245 9.82 5.82 9.41
C THR A 245 10.81 5.97 10.56
N TRP A 246 10.43 5.51 11.75
CA TRP A 246 11.29 5.54 12.94
C TRP A 246 11.48 4.14 13.52
N ARG A 247 12.74 3.76 13.78
CA ARG A 247 13.16 2.45 14.30
C ARG A 247 13.76 2.60 15.69
N PHE A 248 13.35 1.76 16.63
CA PHE A 248 13.77 1.82 18.04
C PHE A 248 13.73 0.46 18.75
#